data_AF-A0A099KY35-F1
#
_entry.id   AF-A0A099KY35-F1
#
_cell.length_a   1.000
_cell.length_b   1.000
_cell.length_c   1.000
_cell.angle_alpha   90.00
_cell.angle_beta   90.00
_cell.angle_gamma   90.00
#
_symmetry.space_group_name_H-M   'P 1'
#
loop_
_entity.id
_entity.type
_entity.pdbx_description
1 polymer ?
#
loop_
_entity_poly.entity_id
_entity_poly.type
_entity_poly.pdbx_seq_one_letter_code
_entity_poly.pdbx_strand_id
1 'polypeptide(L)'
;MKIKEIRTDGLIMFSFLTIIALVLLFPLGYWVGNAGFVAMSILLSIAVYFAFTWAKAIGRSFANGAGNTSRNEREAMIIALICFGYFAYLSLGLHYLIIYLNTGITLQPFFYIWVTSFSAPMLFLALLASYKAYPVLTIIRDLKQLYQQKLQLKNQQKEQNAYELSVVELNNKYKLAIDAEPEVYSYIKLSEITAKQYKNKGSLPLFFANYATKLMIKYTKTANHNVALTVFNSYVDVIVPYVGLSEKSSDVASIAIYISVRLDNPKLFNKTTEHILGKNMNVLEVDNNVLHFNLACYYALKQDKAKLLLFVSLARRQGKSTEAFLNDNDFNYYLNDPEFMKLVNSP
;
A
#
# COMPACT_ATOMS: atom_id res chain seq x y z
N MET A 1 1.51 -32.73 3.48
CA MET A 1 0.65 -33.92 3.60
C MET A 1 -0.40 -33.84 2.49
N LYS A 2 -0.24 -34.59 1.40
CA LYS A 2 -1.21 -34.61 0.27
C LYS A 2 -2.37 -35.49 0.70
N ILE A 3 -3.51 -34.89 1.03
CA ILE A 3 -4.74 -35.63 1.29
C ILE A 3 -5.27 -36.08 -0.07
N LYS A 4 -5.18 -37.40 -0.33
CA LYS A 4 -5.79 -38.05 -1.48
C LYS A 4 -7.28 -37.69 -1.52
N GLU A 5 -7.77 -37.43 -2.73
CA GLU A 5 -9.19 -37.28 -3.06
C GLU A 5 -10.04 -38.21 -2.18
N ILE A 6 -11.01 -37.63 -1.48
CA ILE A 6 -12.07 -38.41 -0.86
C ILE A 6 -12.81 -39.06 -2.03
N ARG A 7 -12.42 -40.29 -2.36
CA ARG A 7 -13.09 -41.09 -3.38
C ARG A 7 -14.55 -41.21 -2.99
N THR A 8 -15.42 -41.06 -3.99
CA THR A 8 -16.88 -41.23 -3.91
C THR A 8 -17.27 -42.50 -3.14
N ASP A 9 -16.42 -43.51 -3.20
CA ASP A 9 -16.44 -44.78 -2.45
C ASP A 9 -16.67 -44.59 -0.93
N GLY A 10 -16.08 -43.56 -0.31
CA GLY A 10 -16.22 -43.29 1.13
C GLY A 10 -17.62 -42.79 1.50
N LEU A 11 -18.23 -41.96 0.63
CA LEU A 11 -19.60 -41.48 0.81
C LEU A 11 -20.63 -42.60 0.56
N ILE A 12 -20.34 -43.46 -0.42
CA ILE A 12 -21.15 -44.65 -0.71
C ILE A 12 -21.07 -45.62 0.47
N MET A 13 -19.89 -45.89 1.02
CA MET A 13 -19.75 -46.75 2.21
C MET A 13 -20.51 -46.21 3.43
N PHE A 14 -20.47 -44.90 3.66
CA PHE A 14 -21.21 -44.29 4.77
C PHE A 14 -22.73 -44.44 4.58
N SER A 15 -23.21 -44.27 3.34
CA SER A 15 -24.62 -44.46 2.99
C SER A 15 -25.06 -45.92 3.19
N PHE A 16 -24.23 -46.89 2.77
CA PHE A 16 -24.49 -48.31 2.98
C PHE A 16 -24.48 -48.72 4.45
N LEU A 17 -23.53 -48.24 5.26
CA LEU A 17 -23.50 -48.51 6.70
C LEU A 17 -24.73 -47.96 7.42
N THR A 18 -25.24 -46.82 6.96
CA THR A 18 -26.46 -46.20 7.51
C THR A 18 -27.70 -47.02 7.17
N ILE A 19 -27.80 -47.54 5.93
CA ILE A 19 -28.87 -48.45 5.51
C ILE A 19 -28.79 -49.78 6.27
N ILE A 20 -27.60 -50.36 6.42
CA ILE A 20 -27.39 -51.61 7.17
C ILE A 20 -27.78 -51.42 8.64
N ALA A 21 -27.41 -50.30 9.26
CA ALA A 21 -27.82 -49.99 10.63
C ALA A 21 -29.35 -49.87 10.74
N LEU A 22 -30.04 -49.23 9.78
CA LEU A 22 -31.49 -49.16 9.74
C LEU A 22 -32.14 -50.55 9.59
N VAL A 23 -31.64 -51.36 8.66
CA VAL A 23 -32.20 -52.69 8.36
C VAL A 23 -31.95 -53.68 9.50
N LEU A 24 -30.83 -53.58 10.23
CA LEU A 24 -30.49 -54.48 11.32
C LEU A 24 -31.06 -54.04 12.67
N LEU A 25 -31.10 -52.73 12.95
CA LEU A 25 -31.55 -52.22 14.26
C LEU A 25 -33.07 -52.16 14.37
N PHE A 26 -33.79 -52.03 13.25
CA PHE A 26 -35.25 -51.94 13.24
C PHE A 26 -35.94 -53.26 13.66
N PRO A 27 -35.56 -54.44 13.13
CA PRO A 27 -36.10 -55.72 13.58
C PRO A 27 -35.70 -56.04 15.03
N LEU A 28 -34.48 -55.69 15.43
CA LEU A 28 -33.98 -55.93 16.79
C LEU A 28 -34.72 -55.09 17.82
N GLY A 29 -34.97 -53.80 17.53
CA GLY A 29 -35.76 -52.91 18.37
C GLY A 29 -37.21 -53.35 18.48
N TYR A 30 -37.79 -53.86 17.40
CA TYR A 30 -39.15 -54.43 17.39
C TYR A 30 -39.24 -55.70 18.25
N TRP A 31 -38.22 -56.57 18.19
CA TRP A 31 -38.19 -57.83 18.92
C TRP A 31 -38.04 -57.65 20.44
N VAL A 32 -37.34 -56.60 20.89
CA VAL A 32 -37.12 -56.27 22.32
C VAL A 32 -38.26 -55.42 22.89
N GLY A 33 -39.24 -55.05 22.07
CA GLY A 33 -40.39 -54.23 22.45
C GLY A 33 -40.03 -52.76 22.73
N ASN A 34 -40.96 -52.02 23.33
CA ASN A 34 -40.88 -50.57 23.50
C ASN A 34 -39.59 -50.08 24.17
N ALA A 35 -39.07 -50.83 25.16
CA ALA A 35 -37.84 -50.49 25.86
C ALA A 35 -36.58 -50.59 24.96
N GLY A 36 -36.51 -51.63 24.12
CA GLY A 36 -35.42 -51.80 23.16
C GLY A 36 -35.43 -50.74 22.06
N PHE A 37 -36.63 -50.33 21.62
CA PHE A 37 -36.78 -49.26 20.65
C PHE A 37 -36.32 -47.90 21.21
N VAL A 38 -36.69 -47.58 22.46
CA VAL A 38 -36.21 -46.37 23.14
C VAL A 38 -34.68 -46.39 23.30
N ALA A 39 -34.11 -47.53 23.72
CA ALA A 39 -32.67 -47.68 23.83
C ALA A 39 -31.95 -47.48 22.49
N MET A 40 -32.48 -48.01 21.39
CA MET A 40 -31.89 -47.79 20.05
C MET A 40 -32.07 -46.38 19.54
N SER A 41 -33.18 -45.72 19.82
CA SER A 41 -33.37 -44.30 19.48
C SER A 41 -32.36 -43.40 20.22
N ILE A 42 -32.07 -43.71 21.49
CA ILE A 42 -31.04 -43.02 22.27
C ILE A 42 -29.65 -43.26 21.67
N LEU A 43 -29.29 -44.51 21.37
CA LEU A 43 -27.99 -44.85 20.77
C LEU A 43 -27.80 -44.19 19.40
N LEU A 44 -28.86 -44.16 18.59
CA LEU A 44 -28.85 -43.47 17.30
C LEU A 44 -28.67 -41.96 17.48
N SER A 45 -29.36 -41.36 18.44
CA SER A 45 -29.23 -39.94 18.77
C SER A 45 -27.82 -39.58 19.25
N ILE A 46 -27.19 -40.46 20.04
CA ILE A 46 -25.79 -40.32 20.48
C ILE A 46 -24.84 -40.42 19.28
N ALA A 47 -25.03 -41.40 18.40
CA ALA A 47 -24.20 -41.55 17.19
C ALA A 47 -24.32 -40.32 16.27
N VAL A 48 -25.54 -39.77 16.11
CA VAL A 48 -25.83 -38.53 15.38
C VAL A 48 -25.11 -37.34 16.01
N TYR A 49 -25.15 -37.22 17.34
CA TYR A 49 -24.42 -36.16 18.06
C TYR A 49 -22.91 -36.25 17.83
N PHE A 50 -22.32 -37.45 17.92
CA PHE A 50 -20.89 -37.66 17.65
C PHE A 50 -20.52 -37.37 16.19
N ALA A 51 -21.37 -37.74 15.23
CA ALA A 51 -21.15 -37.39 13.83
C ALA A 51 -21.17 -35.87 13.62
N PHE A 52 -22.06 -35.15 14.31
CA PHE A 52 -22.14 -33.69 14.24
C PHE A 52 -20.93 -32.99 14.87
N THR A 53 -20.48 -33.44 16.05
CA THR A 53 -19.28 -32.88 16.69
C THR A 53 -18.03 -33.16 15.86
N TRP A 54 -17.93 -34.36 15.27
CA TRP A 54 -16.86 -34.73 14.36
C TRP A 54 -16.86 -33.90 13.08
N ALA A 55 -18.01 -33.77 12.40
CA ALA A 55 -18.15 -32.92 11.21
C ALA A 55 -17.82 -31.44 11.50
N LYS A 56 -18.25 -30.92 12.66
CA LYS A 56 -17.94 -29.56 13.10
C LYS A 56 -16.46 -29.37 13.46
N ALA A 57 -15.80 -30.38 14.03
CA ALA A 57 -14.38 -30.35 14.33
C ALA A 57 -13.54 -30.37 13.04
N ILE A 58 -13.94 -31.20 12.08
CA ILE A 58 -13.37 -31.26 10.73
C ILE A 58 -13.54 -29.92 10.01
N GLY A 59 -14.75 -29.37 9.98
CA GLY A 59 -15.01 -28.06 9.36
C GLY A 59 -14.19 -26.92 9.99
N ARG A 60 -14.00 -26.92 11.32
CA ARG A 60 -13.14 -25.94 12.02
C ARG A 60 -11.66 -26.12 11.74
N SER A 61 -11.18 -27.36 11.68
CA SER A 61 -9.79 -27.66 11.30
C SER A 61 -9.49 -27.19 9.88
N PHE A 62 -10.47 -27.22 8.97
CA PHE A 62 -10.32 -26.77 7.58
C PHE A 62 -10.50 -25.27 7.38
N ALA A 63 -11.37 -24.61 8.16
CA ALA A 63 -11.53 -23.16 8.14
C ALA A 63 -10.28 -22.38 8.58
N ASN A 64 -9.44 -23.00 9.42
CA ASN A 64 -8.21 -22.41 9.94
C ASN A 64 -6.95 -22.80 9.13
N GLY A 65 -7.09 -23.59 8.06
CA GLY A 65 -5.98 -23.93 7.17
C GLY A 65 -5.60 -22.74 6.29
N ALA A 66 -4.37 -22.24 6.40
CA ALA A 66 -3.87 -21.04 5.72
C ALA A 66 -3.67 -21.15 4.19
N GLY A 67 -4.40 -22.05 3.52
CA GLY A 67 -4.31 -22.26 2.08
C GLY A 67 -5.69 -22.24 1.45
N ASN A 68 -5.73 -21.96 0.15
CA ASN A 68 -6.91 -22.02 -0.72
C ASN A 68 -7.46 -23.45 -0.83
N THR A 69 -7.87 -24.02 0.31
CA THR A 69 -8.42 -25.37 0.45
C THR A 69 -9.66 -25.48 -0.40
N SER A 70 -9.62 -26.50 -1.25
CA SER A 70 -10.24 -26.48 -2.56
C SER A 70 -11.76 -26.45 -2.45
N ARG A 71 -12.42 -25.78 -3.39
CA ARG A 71 -13.87 -25.79 -3.62
C ARG A 71 -14.54 -27.13 -3.26
N ASN A 72 -13.92 -28.24 -3.64
CA ASN A 72 -14.37 -29.61 -3.38
C ASN A 72 -14.58 -29.93 -1.89
N GLU A 73 -13.81 -29.34 -0.98
CA GLU A 73 -13.89 -29.60 0.47
C GLU A 73 -15.09 -28.88 1.12
N ARG A 74 -15.39 -27.65 0.67
CA ARG A 74 -16.62 -26.95 1.08
C ARG A 74 -17.86 -27.64 0.50
N GLU A 75 -17.76 -28.12 -0.73
CA GLU A 75 -18.80 -28.91 -1.39
C GLU A 75 -19.09 -30.21 -0.61
N ALA A 76 -18.05 -30.93 -0.17
CA ALA A 76 -18.20 -32.13 0.66
C ALA A 76 -18.86 -31.85 2.02
N MET A 77 -18.54 -30.72 2.66
CA MET A 77 -19.16 -30.32 3.95
C MET A 77 -20.65 -29.98 3.79
N ILE A 78 -21.02 -29.27 2.73
CA ILE A 78 -22.44 -28.96 2.42
C ILE A 78 -23.21 -30.25 2.15
N ILE A 79 -22.66 -31.15 1.32
CA ILE A 79 -23.28 -32.46 1.04
C ILE A 79 -23.45 -33.26 2.34
N ALA A 80 -22.44 -33.31 3.21
CA ALA A 80 -22.53 -34.01 4.49
C ALA A 80 -23.63 -33.44 5.40
N LEU A 81 -23.78 -32.11 5.47
CA LEU A 81 -24.85 -31.46 6.24
C LEU A 81 -26.25 -31.75 5.67
N ILE A 82 -26.38 -31.81 4.34
CA ILE A 82 -27.63 -32.19 3.66
C ILE A 82 -28.01 -33.64 3.99
N CYS A 83 -27.07 -34.57 3.83
CA CYS A 83 -27.28 -35.98 4.15
C CYS A 83 -27.65 -36.18 5.63
N PHE A 84 -27.03 -35.40 6.52
CA PHE A 84 -27.31 -35.43 7.95
C PHE A 84 -28.71 -34.91 8.30
N GLY A 85 -29.11 -33.76 7.73
CA GLY A 85 -30.46 -33.21 7.93
C GLY A 85 -31.53 -34.18 7.44
N TYR A 86 -31.30 -34.84 6.31
CA TYR A 86 -32.18 -35.88 5.78
C TYR A 86 -32.29 -37.09 6.72
N PHE A 87 -31.17 -37.52 7.30
CA PHE A 87 -31.15 -38.65 8.23
C PHE A 87 -31.92 -38.38 9.53
N ALA A 88 -31.66 -37.24 10.19
CA ALA A 88 -32.36 -36.85 11.42
C ALA A 88 -33.88 -36.74 11.19
N TYR A 89 -34.25 -36.22 10.02
CA TYR A 89 -35.63 -36.07 9.60
C TYR A 89 -36.35 -37.42 9.38
N LEU A 90 -35.73 -38.36 8.67
CA LEU A 90 -36.27 -39.71 8.50
C LEU A 90 -36.40 -40.46 9.82
N SER A 91 -35.42 -40.32 10.72
CA SER A 91 -35.44 -40.95 12.03
C SER A 91 -36.61 -40.46 12.89
N LEU A 92 -36.86 -39.15 12.91
CA LEU A 92 -38.01 -38.56 13.60
C LEU A 92 -39.34 -38.98 12.96
N GLY A 93 -39.44 -38.94 11.63
CA GLY A 93 -40.65 -39.38 10.92
C GLY A 93 -41.02 -40.84 11.21
N LEU A 94 -40.02 -41.72 11.25
CA LEU A 94 -40.20 -43.15 11.55
C LEU A 94 -40.60 -43.37 13.02
N HIS A 95 -40.01 -42.61 13.96
CA HIS A 95 -40.39 -42.65 15.37
C HIS A 95 -41.86 -42.28 15.58
N TYR A 96 -42.34 -41.20 14.95
CA TYR A 96 -43.73 -40.77 15.06
C TYR A 96 -44.70 -41.73 14.35
N LEU A 97 -44.32 -42.33 13.23
CA LEU A 97 -45.13 -43.37 12.56
C LEU A 97 -45.37 -44.58 13.49
N ILE A 98 -44.36 -44.98 14.25
CA ILE A 98 -44.47 -46.09 15.20
C ILE A 98 -45.37 -45.73 16.37
N ILE A 99 -45.25 -44.52 16.92
CA ILE A 99 -46.18 -44.03 17.96
C ILE A 99 -47.61 -44.05 17.44
N TYR A 100 -47.83 -43.61 16.20
CA TYR A 100 -49.14 -43.64 15.55
C TYR A 100 -49.70 -45.07 15.44
N LEU A 101 -48.89 -46.01 14.92
CA LEU A 101 -49.30 -47.42 14.78
C LEU A 101 -49.64 -48.06 16.13
N ASN A 102 -48.95 -47.68 17.22
CA ASN A 102 -49.18 -48.23 18.55
C ASN A 102 -50.34 -47.59 19.31
N THR A 103 -50.62 -46.30 19.10
CA THR A 103 -51.60 -45.56 19.90
C THR A 103 -52.97 -45.45 19.24
N GLY A 104 -53.07 -45.69 17.93
CA GLY A 104 -54.32 -45.60 17.17
C GLY A 104 -54.89 -44.17 17.05
N ILE A 105 -54.16 -43.15 17.51
CA ILE A 105 -54.60 -41.75 17.48
C ILE A 105 -54.58 -41.27 16.03
N THR A 106 -55.76 -40.95 15.49
CA THR A 106 -56.02 -40.52 14.10
C THR A 106 -55.53 -39.10 13.78
N LEU A 107 -54.33 -38.71 14.23
CA LEU A 107 -53.67 -37.56 13.63
C LEU A 107 -53.17 -38.00 12.26
N GLN A 108 -53.83 -37.49 11.21
CA GLN A 108 -53.82 -38.08 9.88
C GLN A 108 -52.40 -38.42 9.40
N PRO A 109 -52.09 -39.71 9.11
CA PRO A 109 -50.80 -40.13 8.56
C PRO A 109 -50.47 -39.37 7.25
N PHE A 110 -51.48 -38.81 6.59
CA PHE A 110 -51.35 -37.88 5.48
C PHE A 110 -50.52 -36.64 5.81
N PHE A 111 -50.65 -36.01 6.98
CA PHE A 111 -49.87 -34.82 7.32
C PHE A 111 -48.36 -35.14 7.38
N TYR A 112 -48.01 -36.26 7.98
CA TYR A 112 -46.62 -36.68 8.12
C TYR A 112 -46.02 -37.17 6.79
N ILE A 113 -46.75 -37.99 6.03
CA ILE A 113 -46.35 -38.39 4.68
C ILE A 113 -46.21 -37.16 3.79
N TRP A 114 -47.07 -36.15 3.94
CA TRP A 114 -47.01 -34.91 3.18
C TRP A 114 -45.80 -34.07 3.55
N VAL A 115 -45.55 -33.84 4.85
CA VAL A 115 -44.35 -33.13 5.30
C VAL A 115 -43.10 -33.87 4.80
N THR A 116 -43.03 -35.21 4.93
CA THR A 116 -41.84 -35.98 4.53
C THR A 116 -41.63 -36.09 3.03
N SER A 117 -42.71 -36.21 2.27
CA SER A 117 -42.63 -36.36 0.82
C SER A 117 -42.45 -35.03 0.10
N PHE A 118 -42.84 -33.90 0.70
CA PHE A 118 -42.74 -32.59 0.03
C PHE A 118 -41.64 -31.68 0.59
N SER A 119 -41.44 -31.61 1.91
CA SER A 119 -40.45 -30.68 2.47
C SER A 119 -39.01 -31.14 2.22
N ALA A 120 -38.74 -32.45 2.26
CA ALA A 120 -37.40 -32.98 2.06
C ALA A 120 -36.89 -32.82 0.61
N PRO A 121 -37.68 -33.13 -0.45
CA PRO A 121 -37.27 -32.83 -1.82
C PRO A 121 -37.13 -31.33 -2.09
N MET A 122 -38.00 -30.48 -1.53
CA MET A 122 -37.87 -29.03 -1.67
C MET A 122 -36.58 -28.49 -1.02
N LEU A 123 -36.24 -28.97 0.18
CA LEU A 123 -35.02 -28.54 0.88
C LEU A 123 -33.76 -29.04 0.15
N PHE A 124 -33.78 -30.28 -0.36
CA PHE A 124 -32.72 -30.83 -1.20
C PHE A 124 -32.57 -30.04 -2.51
N LEU A 125 -33.67 -29.73 -3.21
CA LEU A 125 -33.67 -28.93 -4.43
C LEU A 125 -33.18 -27.51 -4.18
N ALA A 126 -33.58 -26.88 -3.06
CA ALA A 126 -33.11 -25.55 -2.68
C ALA A 126 -31.60 -25.52 -2.39
N LEU A 127 -31.08 -26.57 -1.74
CA LEU A 127 -29.65 -26.72 -1.47
C LEU A 127 -28.86 -27.03 -2.76
N LEU A 128 -29.40 -27.88 -3.64
CA LEU A 128 -28.83 -28.16 -4.96
C LEU A 128 -28.83 -26.91 -5.87
N ALA A 129 -29.90 -26.11 -5.81
CA ALA A 129 -30.00 -24.83 -6.54
C ALA A 129 -28.99 -23.81 -5.99
N SER A 130 -28.87 -23.70 -4.66
CA SER A 130 -27.87 -22.84 -4.01
C SER A 130 -26.44 -23.28 -4.35
N TYR A 131 -26.19 -24.59 -4.42
CA TYR A 131 -24.93 -25.18 -4.86
C TYR A 131 -24.61 -24.84 -6.31
N LYS A 132 -25.57 -25.00 -7.23
CA LYS A 132 -25.40 -24.64 -8.64
C LYS A 132 -25.24 -23.13 -8.87
N ALA A 133 -25.81 -22.29 -8.01
CA ALA A 133 -25.68 -20.83 -8.08
C ALA A 133 -24.32 -20.32 -7.54
N TYR A 134 -23.67 -21.06 -6.64
CA TYR A 134 -22.43 -20.62 -5.98
C TYR A 134 -21.24 -20.36 -6.94
N PRO A 135 -20.96 -21.19 -7.97
CA PRO A 135 -19.92 -20.91 -8.96
C PRO A 135 -20.20 -19.63 -9.74
N VAL A 136 -21.47 -19.36 -10.07
CA VAL A 136 -21.89 -18.14 -10.77
C VAL A 136 -21.64 -16.91 -9.91
N LEU A 137 -21.99 -16.96 -8.61
CA LEU A 137 -21.72 -15.87 -7.68
C LEU A 137 -20.21 -15.62 -7.48
N THR A 138 -19.41 -16.67 -7.48
CA THR A 138 -17.95 -16.57 -7.39
C THR A 138 -17.38 -15.90 -8.65
N ILE A 139 -17.80 -16.33 -9.84
CA ILE A 139 -17.40 -15.71 -11.11
C ILE A 139 -17.80 -14.24 -11.16
N ILE A 140 -19.02 -13.89 -10.72
CA ILE A 140 -19.48 -12.49 -10.68
C ILE A 140 -18.59 -11.65 -9.75
N ARG A 141 -18.25 -12.18 -8.56
CA ARG A 141 -17.37 -11.49 -7.61
C ARG A 141 -15.98 -11.27 -8.20
N ASP A 142 -15.41 -12.29 -8.83
CA ASP A 142 -14.07 -12.23 -9.41
C ASP A 142 -14.04 -11.29 -10.62
N LEU A 143 -15.09 -11.29 -11.47
CA LEU A 143 -15.27 -10.32 -12.55
C LEU A 143 -15.39 -8.88 -12.02
N LYS A 144 -16.11 -8.68 -10.90
CA LYS A 144 -16.22 -7.36 -10.26
C LYS A 144 -14.85 -6.90 -9.74
N GLN A 145 -14.08 -7.78 -9.10
CA GLN A 145 -12.71 -7.46 -8.66
C GLN A 145 -11.80 -7.11 -9.84
N LEU A 146 -11.82 -7.90 -10.91
CA LEU A 146 -11.04 -7.66 -12.13
C LEU A 146 -11.43 -6.32 -12.78
N TYR A 147 -12.72 -6.00 -12.83
CA TYR A 147 -13.20 -4.72 -13.35
C TYR A 147 -12.69 -3.53 -12.54
N GLN A 148 -12.76 -3.61 -11.20
CA GLN A 148 -12.24 -2.57 -10.32
C GLN A 148 -10.72 -2.40 -10.46
N GLN A 149 -9.98 -3.49 -10.58
CA GLN A 149 -8.53 -3.45 -10.83
C GLN A 149 -8.21 -2.78 -12.17
N LYS A 150 -8.92 -3.10 -13.24
CA LYS A 150 -8.75 -2.46 -14.55
C LYS A 150 -9.07 -0.95 -14.50
N LEU A 151 -10.10 -0.56 -13.76
CA LEU A 151 -10.46 0.84 -13.57
C LEU A 151 -9.36 1.61 -12.81
N GLN A 152 -8.80 1.01 -11.76
CA GLN A 152 -7.68 1.58 -11.01
C GLN A 152 -6.44 1.75 -11.89
N LEU A 153 -6.06 0.74 -12.67
CA LEU A 153 -4.93 0.82 -13.61
C LEU A 153 -5.13 1.91 -14.67
N LYS A 154 -6.35 2.02 -15.22
CA LYS A 154 -6.69 3.08 -16.19
C LYS A 154 -6.57 4.47 -15.57
N ASN A 155 -7.01 4.64 -14.33
CA ASN A 155 -6.90 5.91 -13.61
C ASN A 155 -5.44 6.26 -13.28
N GLN A 156 -4.64 5.30 -12.83
CA GLN A 156 -3.20 5.47 -12.60
C GLN A 156 -2.47 5.86 -13.89
N GLN A 157 -2.77 5.21 -15.01
CA GLN A 157 -2.19 5.57 -16.31
C GLN A 157 -2.58 6.97 -16.76
N LYS A 158 -3.85 7.37 -16.58
CA LYS A 158 -4.31 8.72 -16.88
C LYS A 158 -3.58 9.77 -16.04
N GLU A 159 -3.39 9.50 -14.74
CA GLU A 159 -2.67 10.38 -13.83
C GLU A 159 -1.17 10.45 -14.16
N GLN A 160 -0.56 9.35 -14.58
CA GLN A 160 0.83 9.32 -15.04
C GLN A 160 1.02 10.13 -16.33
N ASN A 161 0.13 9.97 -17.31
CA ASN A 161 0.17 10.75 -18.55
C ASN A 161 -0.03 12.26 -18.28
N ALA A 162 -0.94 12.62 -17.36
CA ALA A 162 -1.14 14.01 -16.96
C ALA A 162 0.10 14.60 -16.26
N TYR A 163 0.76 13.80 -15.42
CA TYR A 163 2.02 14.17 -14.78
C TYR A 163 3.11 14.41 -15.83
N GLU A 164 3.32 13.49 -16.77
CA GLU A 164 4.32 13.63 -17.83
C GLU A 164 4.08 14.87 -18.69
N LEU A 165 2.83 15.13 -19.07
CA LEU A 165 2.46 16.34 -19.81
C LEU A 165 2.79 17.62 -19.02
N SER A 166 2.51 17.64 -17.72
CA SER A 166 2.84 18.79 -16.87
C SER A 166 4.34 19.04 -16.74
N VAL A 167 5.15 17.98 -16.72
CA VAL A 167 6.62 18.09 -16.69
C VAL A 167 7.14 18.66 -18.02
N VAL A 168 6.56 18.24 -19.15
CA VAL A 168 6.89 18.80 -20.48
C VAL A 168 6.53 20.28 -20.54
N GLU A 169 5.33 20.66 -20.08
CA GLU A 169 4.89 22.05 -20.04
C GLU A 169 5.80 22.91 -19.14
N LEU A 170 6.15 22.39 -17.96
CA LEU A 170 7.06 23.02 -17.02
C LEU A 170 8.43 23.30 -17.67
N ASN A 171 8.98 22.31 -18.37
CA ASN A 171 10.26 22.44 -19.07
C ASN A 171 10.18 23.49 -20.20
N ASN A 172 9.07 23.55 -20.94
CA ASN A 172 8.87 24.56 -21.98
C ASN A 172 8.80 25.98 -21.38
N LYS A 173 8.06 26.16 -20.27
CA LYS A 173 8.00 27.44 -19.57
C LYS A 173 9.34 27.84 -18.96
N TYR A 174 10.09 26.89 -18.42
CA TYR A 174 11.47 27.13 -17.96
C TYR A 174 12.37 27.64 -19.10
N LYS A 175 12.31 27.03 -20.29
CA LYS A 175 13.11 27.48 -21.45
C LYS A 175 12.78 28.92 -21.82
N LEU A 176 11.50 29.29 -21.88
CA LEU A 176 11.10 30.68 -22.13
C LEU A 176 11.58 31.64 -21.04
N ALA A 177 11.51 31.23 -19.77
CA ALA A 177 11.99 32.00 -18.63
C ALA A 177 13.51 32.21 -18.62
N ILE A 178 14.30 31.39 -19.32
CA ILE A 178 15.75 31.60 -19.43
C ILE A 178 16.09 32.74 -20.39
N ASP A 179 15.22 32.97 -21.37
CA ASP A 179 15.42 33.92 -22.47
C ASP A 179 14.73 35.27 -22.20
N ALA A 180 13.61 35.26 -21.46
CA ALA A 180 12.79 36.45 -21.20
C ALA A 180 12.39 36.56 -19.72
N GLU A 181 12.75 37.68 -19.08
CA GLU A 181 12.40 38.00 -17.69
C GLU A 181 10.89 37.94 -17.38
N PRO A 182 9.98 38.47 -18.21
CA PRO A 182 8.55 38.35 -17.95
C PRO A 182 8.05 36.90 -17.83
N GLU A 183 8.71 35.96 -18.51
CA GLU A 183 8.31 34.54 -18.50
C GLU A 183 8.70 33.82 -17.20
N VAL A 184 9.56 34.42 -16.35
CA VAL A 184 9.89 33.88 -15.02
C VAL A 184 8.65 33.76 -14.15
N TYR A 185 7.77 34.77 -14.17
CA TYR A 185 6.53 34.74 -13.39
C TYR A 185 5.55 33.67 -13.90
N SER A 186 5.46 33.51 -15.21
CA SER A 186 4.69 32.43 -15.84
C SER A 186 5.21 31.06 -15.42
N TYR A 187 6.53 30.86 -15.40
CA TYR A 187 7.18 29.64 -14.92
C TYR A 187 6.91 29.39 -13.43
N ILE A 188 7.05 30.41 -12.57
CA ILE A 188 6.79 30.31 -11.13
C ILE A 188 5.34 29.87 -10.87
N LYS A 189 4.37 30.50 -11.54
CA LYS A 189 2.95 30.17 -11.40
C LYS A 189 2.66 28.72 -11.80
N LEU A 190 3.22 28.26 -12.93
CA LEU A 190 3.06 26.87 -13.36
C LEU A 190 3.77 25.88 -12.42
N SER A 191 4.92 26.27 -11.87
CA SER A 191 5.67 25.48 -10.90
C SER A 191 4.88 25.26 -9.62
N GLU A 192 4.23 26.30 -9.11
CA GLU A 192 3.35 26.22 -7.94
C GLU A 192 2.17 25.27 -8.17
N ILE A 193 1.49 25.39 -9.31
CA ILE A 193 0.36 24.52 -9.67
C ILE A 193 0.82 23.06 -9.74
N THR A 194 1.92 22.81 -10.44
CA THR A 194 2.50 21.47 -10.62
C THR A 194 2.93 20.86 -9.28
N ALA A 195 3.61 21.63 -8.43
CA ALA A 195 4.07 21.18 -7.11
C ALA A 195 2.89 20.79 -6.21
N LYS A 196 1.82 21.61 -6.18
CA LYS A 196 0.61 21.33 -5.40
C LYS A 196 -0.15 20.10 -5.89
N GLN A 197 -0.21 19.91 -7.21
CA GLN A 197 -0.96 18.81 -7.83
C GLN A 197 -0.26 17.45 -7.69
N TYR A 198 1.07 17.43 -7.79
CA TYR A 198 1.87 16.19 -7.85
C TYR A 198 2.86 16.07 -6.69
N LYS A 199 2.38 16.32 -5.46
CA LYS A 199 3.17 16.30 -4.22
C LYS A 199 4.06 15.07 -4.13
N ASN A 200 5.35 15.27 -3.84
CA ASN A 200 6.37 14.22 -3.68
C ASN A 200 6.42 13.17 -4.82
N LYS A 201 5.97 13.51 -6.03
CA LYS A 201 5.90 12.56 -7.15
C LYS A 201 7.16 12.61 -8.00
N GLY A 202 7.79 11.44 -8.16
CA GLY A 202 8.86 11.21 -9.13
C GLY A 202 10.06 12.14 -8.95
N SER A 203 10.54 12.69 -10.07
CA SER A 203 11.75 13.52 -10.15
C SER A 203 11.48 15.03 -10.05
N LEU A 204 10.29 15.46 -9.60
CA LEU A 204 9.97 16.88 -9.45
C LEU A 204 10.93 17.66 -8.56
N PRO A 205 11.37 17.17 -7.38
CA PRO A 205 12.29 17.92 -6.52
C PRO A 205 13.60 18.25 -7.23
N LEU A 206 14.08 17.32 -8.05
CA LEU A 206 15.28 17.47 -8.87
C LEU A 206 15.06 18.49 -10.00
N PHE A 207 13.94 18.40 -10.74
CA PHE A 207 13.63 19.34 -11.81
C PHE A 207 13.50 20.78 -11.29
N PHE A 208 12.76 20.99 -10.20
CA PHE A 208 12.59 22.32 -9.63
C PHE A 208 13.91 22.90 -9.12
N ALA A 209 14.73 22.11 -8.40
CA ALA A 209 16.03 22.58 -7.94
C ALA A 209 16.96 22.93 -9.10
N ASN A 210 17.00 22.10 -10.15
CA ASN A 210 17.83 22.34 -11.34
C ASN A 210 17.38 23.59 -12.11
N TYR A 211 16.08 23.79 -12.32
CA TYR A 211 15.55 24.97 -13.00
C TYR A 211 15.75 26.25 -12.18
N ALA A 212 15.48 26.21 -10.87
CA ALA A 212 15.75 27.32 -9.97
C ALA A 212 17.23 27.72 -10.00
N THR A 213 18.13 26.75 -9.89
CA THR A 213 19.59 26.95 -9.99
C THR A 213 19.96 27.68 -11.28
N LYS A 214 19.51 27.18 -12.45
CA LYS A 214 19.87 27.75 -13.75
C LYS A 214 19.32 29.17 -13.94
N LEU A 215 18.07 29.41 -13.53
CA LEU A 215 17.48 30.75 -13.59
C LEU A 215 18.21 31.71 -12.63
N MET A 216 18.49 31.29 -11.39
CA MET A 216 19.24 32.11 -10.44
C MET A 216 20.63 32.46 -10.96
N ILE A 217 21.38 31.51 -11.56
CA ILE A 217 22.67 31.79 -12.22
C ILE A 217 22.50 32.81 -13.34
N LYS A 218 21.52 32.61 -14.23
CA LYS A 218 21.25 33.51 -15.36
C LYS A 218 21.05 34.94 -14.89
N TYR A 219 20.13 35.16 -13.96
CA TYR A 219 19.77 36.50 -13.50
C TYR A 219 20.82 37.13 -12.57
N THR A 220 21.60 36.32 -11.85
CA THR A 220 22.76 36.80 -11.12
C THR A 220 23.86 37.30 -12.06
N LYS A 221 24.14 36.56 -13.16
CA LYS A 221 25.14 36.98 -14.16
C LYS A 221 24.78 38.28 -14.87
N THR A 222 23.50 38.57 -15.03
CA THR A 222 23.01 39.84 -15.61
C THR A 222 22.76 40.92 -14.55
N ALA A 223 23.28 40.75 -13.33
CA ALA A 223 23.09 41.65 -12.19
C ALA A 223 21.62 41.92 -11.78
N ASN A 224 20.66 41.13 -12.28
CA ASN A 224 19.25 41.21 -11.88
C ASN A 224 18.99 40.32 -10.66
N HIS A 225 19.56 40.72 -9.52
CA HIS A 225 19.46 39.95 -8.28
C HIS A 225 18.02 39.88 -7.73
N ASN A 226 17.15 40.84 -8.10
CA ASN A 226 15.74 40.83 -7.68
C ASN A 226 14.98 39.65 -8.29
N VAL A 227 15.17 39.37 -9.59
CA VAL A 227 14.55 38.20 -10.23
C VAL A 227 15.13 36.91 -9.67
N ALA A 228 16.44 36.82 -9.46
CA ALA A 228 17.06 35.67 -8.83
C ALA A 228 16.49 35.40 -7.42
N LEU A 229 16.27 36.46 -6.63
CA LEU A 229 15.65 36.38 -5.31
C LEU A 229 14.17 35.93 -5.39
N THR A 230 13.42 36.40 -6.39
CA THR A 230 12.05 35.94 -6.65
C THR A 230 12.00 34.45 -6.98
N VAL A 231 12.92 33.95 -7.83
CA VAL A 231 13.04 32.52 -8.12
C VAL A 231 13.37 31.73 -6.84
N PHE A 232 14.33 32.20 -6.05
CA PHE A 232 14.69 31.57 -4.78
C PHE A 232 13.51 31.50 -3.80
N ASN A 233 12.81 32.60 -3.58
CA ASN A 233 11.67 32.65 -2.66
C ASN A 233 10.53 31.74 -3.13
N SER A 234 10.22 31.74 -4.43
CA SER A 234 9.25 30.79 -4.97
C SER A 234 9.68 29.35 -4.75
N TYR A 235 10.96 29.02 -4.93
CA TYR A 235 11.45 27.68 -4.70
C TYR A 235 11.28 27.27 -3.23
N VAL A 236 11.79 28.07 -2.29
CA VAL A 236 11.81 27.75 -0.87
C VAL A 236 10.42 27.81 -0.22
N ASP A 237 9.64 28.85 -0.49
CA ASP A 237 8.38 29.10 0.22
C ASP A 237 7.19 28.37 -0.41
N VAL A 238 7.23 28.16 -1.72
CA VAL A 238 6.07 27.66 -2.47
C VAL A 238 6.29 26.23 -2.94
N ILE A 239 7.46 25.90 -3.48
CA ILE A 239 7.67 24.58 -4.11
C ILE A 239 8.11 23.53 -3.09
N VAL A 240 9.16 23.80 -2.30
CA VAL A 240 9.74 22.86 -1.34
C VAL A 240 8.72 22.27 -0.36
N PRO A 241 7.73 23.01 0.18
CA PRO A 241 6.73 22.43 1.09
C PRO A 241 5.87 21.31 0.48
N TYR A 242 5.77 21.22 -0.86
CA TYR A 242 4.96 20.20 -1.54
C TYR A 242 5.77 19.03 -2.11
N VAL A 243 7.02 19.27 -2.50
CA VAL A 243 7.85 18.27 -3.18
C VAL A 243 9.09 17.84 -2.39
N GLY A 244 9.47 18.60 -1.37
CA GLY A 244 10.71 18.39 -0.61
C GLY A 244 11.95 18.94 -1.32
N LEU A 245 13.11 18.62 -0.74
CA LEU A 245 14.42 18.96 -1.30
C LEU A 245 14.96 17.81 -2.17
N SER A 246 15.94 18.13 -3.02
CA SER A 246 16.78 17.16 -3.72
C SER A 246 18.26 17.43 -3.42
N GLU A 247 19.13 16.53 -3.87
CA GLU A 247 20.57 16.74 -3.87
C GLU A 247 20.99 18.05 -4.58
N LYS A 248 20.21 18.47 -5.58
CA LYS A 248 20.40 19.73 -6.31
C LYS A 248 19.94 20.97 -5.56
N SER A 249 19.24 20.83 -4.44
CA SER A 249 18.93 21.98 -3.56
C SER A 249 20.18 22.64 -3.00
N SER A 250 21.30 21.92 -2.90
CA SER A 250 22.61 22.48 -2.51
C SER A 250 23.10 23.54 -3.50
N ASP A 251 22.84 23.38 -4.80
CA ASP A 251 23.19 24.36 -5.84
C ASP A 251 22.36 25.64 -5.68
N VAL A 252 21.07 25.50 -5.37
CA VAL A 252 20.18 26.63 -5.06
C VAL A 252 20.68 27.40 -3.83
N ALA A 253 21.03 26.67 -2.76
CA ALA A 253 21.60 27.27 -1.55
C ALA A 253 22.91 28.00 -1.82
N SER A 254 23.79 27.40 -2.62
CA SER A 254 25.08 27.98 -2.99
C SER A 254 24.92 29.35 -3.66
N ILE A 255 24.00 29.47 -4.63
CA ILE A 255 23.75 30.74 -5.32
C ILE A 255 23.05 31.74 -4.38
N ALA A 256 22.12 31.29 -3.54
CA ALA A 256 21.45 32.16 -2.58
C ALA A 256 22.44 32.78 -1.58
N ILE A 257 23.42 32.00 -1.11
CA ILE A 257 24.50 32.51 -0.24
C ILE A 257 25.35 33.53 -0.97
N TYR A 258 25.76 33.25 -2.22
CA TYR A 258 26.46 34.24 -3.06
C TYR A 258 25.68 35.56 -3.18
N ILE A 259 24.38 35.49 -3.49
CA ILE A 259 23.51 36.68 -3.59
C ILE A 259 23.43 37.39 -2.23
N SER A 260 23.33 36.64 -1.13
CA SER A 260 23.24 37.21 0.22
C SER A 260 24.48 38.03 0.58
N VAL A 261 25.65 37.61 0.14
CA VAL A 261 26.91 38.35 0.29
C VAL A 261 26.90 39.62 -0.56
N ARG A 262 26.57 39.49 -1.86
CA ARG A 262 26.59 40.63 -2.80
C ARG A 262 25.60 41.73 -2.45
N LEU A 263 24.48 41.39 -1.84
CA LEU A 263 23.43 42.34 -1.43
C LEU A 263 23.49 42.74 0.04
N ASP A 264 24.48 42.24 0.81
CA ASP A 264 24.50 42.32 2.28
C ASP A 264 23.13 42.01 2.91
N ASN A 265 22.54 40.89 2.49
CA ASN A 265 21.20 40.47 2.89
C ASN A 265 21.25 39.28 3.86
N PRO A 266 21.43 39.52 5.17
CA PRO A 266 21.51 38.44 6.16
C PRO A 266 20.21 37.63 6.28
N LYS A 267 19.05 38.22 5.92
CA LYS A 267 17.78 37.50 5.93
C LYS A 267 17.76 36.38 4.89
N LEU A 268 18.32 36.64 3.70
CA LEU A 268 18.45 35.62 2.66
C LEU A 268 19.35 34.48 3.14
N PHE A 269 20.50 34.80 3.74
CA PHE A 269 21.40 33.79 4.30
C PHE A 269 20.70 32.91 5.34
N ASN A 270 20.04 33.51 6.34
CA ASN A 270 19.33 32.78 7.39
C ASN A 270 18.23 31.89 6.81
N LYS A 271 17.46 32.42 5.84
CA LYS A 271 16.43 31.63 5.18
C LYS A 271 17.00 30.44 4.42
N THR A 272 18.13 30.61 3.72
CA THR A 272 18.83 29.52 3.06
C THR A 272 19.31 28.46 4.06
N THR A 273 19.89 28.88 5.19
CA THR A 273 20.43 27.96 6.19
C THR A 273 19.34 27.25 7.00
N GLU A 274 18.19 27.88 7.22
CA GLU A 274 17.07 27.30 7.97
C GLU A 274 16.21 26.35 7.11
N HIS A 275 15.95 26.70 5.86
CA HIS A 275 15.00 25.96 5.03
C HIS A 275 15.62 24.98 4.05
N ILE A 276 16.83 25.26 3.54
CA ILE A 276 17.53 24.34 2.64
C ILE A 276 18.63 23.58 3.37
N LEU A 277 19.52 24.30 4.05
CA LEU A 277 20.60 23.69 4.82
C LEU A 277 20.13 23.34 6.25
N GLY A 278 21.02 22.84 7.08
CA GLY A 278 20.73 22.56 8.49
C GLY A 278 20.00 21.23 8.66
N LYS A 279 18.79 21.26 9.24
CA LYS A 279 18.02 20.02 9.54
C LYS A 279 17.73 19.18 8.30
N ASN A 280 17.58 19.83 7.14
CA ASN A 280 17.18 19.15 5.92
C ASN A 280 18.38 18.69 5.08
N MET A 281 19.57 19.25 5.32
CA MET A 281 20.79 18.92 4.59
C MET A 281 22.02 19.23 5.46
N ASN A 282 22.77 18.18 5.82
CA ASN A 282 24.01 18.35 6.57
C ASN A 282 25.08 18.96 5.67
N VAL A 283 25.28 20.27 5.80
CA VAL A 283 26.22 21.04 4.96
C VAL A 283 27.64 20.46 4.97
N LEU A 284 28.06 19.76 6.02
CA LEU A 284 29.39 19.17 6.13
C LEU A 284 29.55 17.90 5.27
N GLU A 285 28.45 17.25 4.89
CA GLU A 285 28.42 16.00 4.12
C GLU A 285 28.03 16.21 2.65
N VAL A 286 27.60 17.42 2.27
CA VAL A 286 27.23 17.74 0.89
C VAL A 286 28.47 17.72 -0.01
N ASP A 287 28.42 16.96 -1.10
CA ASP A 287 29.42 16.98 -2.17
C ASP A 287 29.16 18.15 -3.14
N ASN A 288 29.54 19.36 -2.72
CA ASN A 288 29.35 20.59 -3.49
C ASN A 288 30.41 21.63 -3.14
N ASN A 289 31.53 21.58 -3.87
CA ASN A 289 32.66 22.46 -3.60
C ASN A 289 32.34 23.95 -3.79
N VAL A 290 31.34 24.29 -4.61
CA VAL A 290 30.90 25.67 -4.85
C VAL A 290 30.13 26.18 -3.64
N LEU A 291 29.25 25.35 -3.05
CA LEU A 291 28.55 25.69 -1.81
C LEU A 291 29.53 25.97 -0.69
N HIS A 292 30.50 25.08 -0.46
CA HIS A 292 31.51 25.27 0.58
C HIS A 292 32.38 26.50 0.31
N PHE A 293 32.77 26.74 -0.94
CA PHE A 293 33.50 27.96 -1.30
C PHE A 293 32.68 29.22 -0.99
N ASN A 294 31.40 29.28 -1.37
CA ASN A 294 30.56 30.44 -1.11
C ASN A 294 30.30 30.66 0.40
N LEU A 295 30.22 29.58 1.18
CA LEU A 295 30.18 29.66 2.64
C LEU A 295 31.50 30.22 3.21
N ALA A 296 32.64 29.80 2.68
CA ALA A 296 33.94 30.36 3.05
C ALA A 296 33.99 31.86 2.75
N CYS A 297 33.56 32.32 1.58
CA CYS A 297 33.45 33.74 1.24
C CYS A 297 32.59 34.51 2.26
N TYR A 298 31.40 33.99 2.58
CA TYR A 298 30.52 34.60 3.58
C TYR A 298 31.22 34.75 4.95
N TYR A 299 31.88 33.71 5.44
CA TYR A 299 32.55 33.76 6.75
C TYR A 299 33.85 34.57 6.74
N ALA A 300 34.53 34.70 5.59
CA ALA A 300 35.66 35.61 5.43
C ALA A 300 35.22 37.06 5.67
N LEU A 301 34.11 37.48 5.04
CA LEU A 301 33.56 38.83 5.19
C LEU A 301 33.03 39.11 6.60
N LYS A 302 32.48 38.11 7.28
CA LYS A 302 32.06 38.22 8.69
C LYS A 302 33.21 38.05 9.69
N GLN A 303 34.43 37.83 9.20
CA GLN A 303 35.64 37.59 9.99
C GLN A 303 35.49 36.43 11.00
N ASP A 304 34.67 35.43 10.68
CA ASP A 304 34.52 34.20 11.48
C ASP A 304 35.58 33.19 11.05
N LYS A 305 36.81 33.35 11.57
CA LYS A 305 37.97 32.53 11.19
C LYS A 305 37.73 31.03 11.33
N ALA A 306 37.08 30.59 12.40
CA ALA A 306 36.87 29.16 12.66
C ALA A 306 36.00 28.52 11.56
N LYS A 307 34.87 29.15 11.21
CA LYS A 307 34.00 28.64 10.14
C LYS A 307 34.61 28.83 8.77
N LEU A 308 35.33 29.93 8.54
CA LEU A 308 36.10 30.13 7.31
C LEU A 308 37.04 28.95 7.05
N LEU A 309 37.93 28.62 7.99
CA LEU A 309 38.92 27.55 7.83
C LEU A 309 38.25 26.19 7.59
N LEU A 310 37.14 25.91 8.29
CA LEU A 310 36.33 24.71 8.06
C LEU A 310 35.86 24.60 6.60
N PHE A 311 35.21 25.65 6.07
CA PHE A 311 34.65 25.60 4.73
C PHE A 311 35.72 25.69 3.62
N VAL A 312 36.84 26.37 3.87
CA VAL A 312 38.02 26.30 2.99
C VAL A 312 38.53 24.87 2.87
N SER A 313 38.70 24.17 4.01
CA SER A 313 39.14 22.77 4.01
C SER A 313 38.20 21.85 3.25
N LEU A 314 36.88 22.00 3.44
CA LEU A 314 35.88 21.21 2.74
C LEU A 314 35.89 21.46 1.23
N ALA A 315 35.88 22.74 0.82
CA ALA A 315 35.93 23.11 -0.60
C ALA A 315 37.21 22.63 -1.30
N ARG A 316 38.37 22.75 -0.63
CA ARG A 316 39.66 22.25 -1.14
C ARG A 316 39.65 20.74 -1.34
N ARG A 317 39.18 19.98 -0.35
CA ARG A 317 39.04 18.51 -0.42
C ARG A 317 38.16 18.05 -1.59
N GLN A 318 37.17 18.88 -1.96
CA GLN A 318 36.26 18.63 -3.09
C GLN A 318 36.76 19.28 -4.40
N GLY A 319 38.05 19.62 -4.49
CA GLY A 319 38.70 20.04 -5.73
C GLY A 319 38.54 21.52 -6.11
N LYS A 320 38.08 22.40 -5.20
CA LYS A 320 38.08 23.85 -5.47
C LYS A 320 39.53 24.34 -5.57
N SER A 321 39.91 25.01 -6.65
CA SER A 321 41.32 25.37 -6.92
C SER A 321 41.88 26.42 -5.94
N THR A 322 43.21 26.47 -5.83
CA THR A 322 43.92 27.39 -4.92
C THR A 322 43.74 28.83 -5.38
N GLU A 323 43.80 29.03 -6.68
CA GLU A 323 43.61 30.32 -7.37
C GLU A 323 42.23 30.90 -7.08
N ALA A 324 41.21 30.06 -6.91
CA ALA A 324 39.87 30.55 -6.57
C ALA A 324 39.83 31.28 -5.22
N PHE A 325 40.65 30.86 -4.24
CA PHE A 325 40.74 31.53 -2.94
C PHE A 325 41.66 32.75 -3.00
N LEU A 326 42.78 32.65 -3.71
CA LEU A 326 43.78 33.72 -3.75
C LEU A 326 43.35 34.92 -4.60
N ASN A 327 42.47 34.70 -5.59
CA ASN A 327 42.00 35.76 -6.50
C ASN A 327 40.64 36.37 -6.08
N ASP A 328 39.96 35.80 -5.09
CA ASP A 328 38.67 36.34 -4.63
C ASP A 328 38.89 37.36 -3.51
N ASN A 329 38.43 38.59 -3.76
CA ASN A 329 38.62 39.73 -2.85
C ASN A 329 38.01 39.52 -1.46
N ASP A 330 37.05 38.59 -1.32
CA ASP A 330 36.43 38.27 -0.04
C ASP A 330 37.45 37.72 0.97
N PHE A 331 38.59 37.16 0.51
CA PHE A 331 39.64 36.60 1.36
C PHE A 331 40.81 37.53 1.66
N ASN A 332 40.78 38.79 1.20
CA ASN A 332 41.91 39.74 1.33
C ASN A 332 42.46 39.86 2.76
N TYR A 333 41.59 39.81 3.77
CA TYR A 333 41.97 39.86 5.19
C TYR A 333 42.85 38.66 5.63
N TYR A 334 42.68 37.50 4.98
CA TYR A 334 43.29 36.23 5.37
C TYR A 334 44.48 35.80 4.50
N LEU A 335 44.86 36.57 3.47
CA LEU A 335 45.95 36.20 2.55
C LEU A 335 47.32 36.03 3.24
N ASN A 336 47.51 36.65 4.41
CA ASN A 336 48.72 36.51 5.23
C ASN A 336 48.53 35.58 6.45
N ASP A 337 47.34 34.99 6.62
CA ASP A 337 47.07 34.08 7.74
C ASP A 337 47.70 32.70 7.47
N PRO A 338 48.63 32.21 8.31
CA PRO A 338 49.34 30.96 8.06
C PRO A 338 48.42 29.72 8.02
N GLU A 339 47.33 29.71 8.79
CA GLU A 339 46.40 28.58 8.83
C GLU A 339 45.54 28.53 7.56
N PHE A 340 45.07 29.69 7.11
CA PHE A 340 44.37 29.83 5.83
C PHE A 340 45.26 29.38 4.67
N MET A 341 46.49 29.91 4.59
CA MET A 341 47.43 29.57 3.52
C MET A 341 47.81 28.09 3.51
N LYS A 342 47.94 27.47 4.70
CA LYS A 342 48.16 26.02 4.81
C LYS A 342 47.00 25.23 4.18
N LEU A 343 45.76 25.59 4.45
CA LEU A 343 44.59 24.89 3.90
C LEU A 343 44.43 25.13 2.40
N VAL A 344 44.59 26.38 1.94
CA VAL A 344 44.45 26.77 0.53
C VAL A 344 45.50 26.09 -0.36
N ASN A 345 46.70 25.87 0.14
CA ASN A 345 47.78 25.18 -0.58
C ASN A 345 47.77 23.65 -0.38
N SER A 346 46.91 23.12 0.49
CA SER A 346 46.77 21.68 0.65
C SER A 346 46.00 21.09 -0.54
N PRO A 347 46.47 19.97 -1.12
CA PRO A 347 45.86 19.34 -2.29
C PRO A 347 44.41 18.88 -2.05
#